data_AF-A0A0B7B432-F1
#
_entry.id   AF-A0A0B7B432-F1
#
_cell.length_a   1.000
_cell.length_b   1.000
_cell.length_c   1.000
_cell.angle_alpha   90.00
_cell.angle_beta   90.00
_cell.angle_gamma   90.00
#
_symmetry.space_group_name_H-M   'P 1'
#
loop_
_entity.id
_entity.type
_entity.pdbx_description
1 polymer ?
#
loop_
_entity_poly.entity_id
_entity_poly.type
_entity_poly.pdbx_seq_one_letter_code
_entity_poly.pdbx_strand_id
1 'polypeptide(L)'
;DYFSMYMLLCYQNLRECHPGGINSHTCLHIPPFVSNETRGLLEGLLRHNPNERLGSGMAGSEEIKAHPFFTGVDWRALEYS
;
A
#
# COMPACT_ATOMS: atom_id res chain seq x y z
N ASP A 1 -11.72 10.51 -4.41
CA ASP A 1 -12.30 9.38 -3.65
C ASP A 1 -12.82 8.24 -4.54
N TYR A 2 -12.09 7.81 -5.59
CA TYR A 2 -12.60 6.78 -6.52
C TYR A 2 -11.68 5.58 -6.76
N PHE A 3 -10.42 5.60 -6.33
CA PHE A 3 -9.52 4.44 -6.45
C PHE A 3 -8.59 4.37 -5.25
N SER A 4 -9.10 3.83 -4.15
CA SER A 4 -8.23 3.35 -3.08
C SER A 4 -7.35 2.25 -3.65
N MET A 5 -6.05 2.33 -3.43
CA MET A 5 -5.09 1.30 -3.85
C MET A 5 -5.49 -0.11 -3.35
N TYR A 6 -6.11 -0.18 -2.17
CA TYR A 6 -6.69 -1.41 -1.64
C TYR A 6 -7.80 -1.97 -2.54
N MET A 7 -8.64 -1.10 -3.11
CA MET A 7 -9.68 -1.52 -4.07
C MET A 7 -9.09 -2.04 -5.38
N LEU A 8 -8.03 -1.41 -5.88
CA LEU A 8 -7.36 -1.87 -7.10
C LEU A 8 -6.69 -3.23 -6.91
N LEU A 9 -6.14 -3.50 -5.72
CA LEU A 9 -5.38 -4.72 -5.45
C LEU A 9 -6.24 -5.87 -4.92
N CYS A 10 -7.25 -5.57 -4.12
CA CYS A 10 -8.09 -6.57 -3.47
C CYS A 10 -9.48 -6.70 -4.09
N TYR A 11 -9.86 -5.80 -5.02
CA TYR A 11 -11.22 -5.68 -5.56
C TYR A 11 -12.30 -5.49 -4.48
N GLN A 12 -11.92 -4.96 -3.31
CA GLN A 12 -12.81 -4.68 -2.19
C GLN A 12 -12.63 -3.24 -1.71
N ASN A 13 -13.69 -2.61 -1.22
CA ASN A 13 -13.56 -1.27 -0.68
C ASN A 13 -13.06 -1.33 0.76
N LEU A 14 -11.98 -0.59 1.06
CA LEU A 14 -11.37 -0.54 2.38
C LEU A 14 -12.37 -0.17 3.48
N ARG A 15 -13.32 0.75 3.20
CA ARG A 15 -14.32 1.19 4.19
C ARG A 15 -15.42 0.16 4.44
N GLU A 16 -15.71 -0.70 3.46
CA GLU A 16 -16.68 -1.79 3.62
C GLU A 16 -16.09 -2.90 4.51
N CYS A 17 -14.81 -3.21 4.32
CA CYS A 17 -14.09 -4.17 5.15
C CYS A 17 -13.73 -3.61 6.53
N HIS A 18 -13.50 -2.30 6.62
CA HIS A 18 -13.08 -1.61 7.84
C HIS A 18 -13.92 -0.34 8.07
N PRO A 19 -15.17 -0.47 8.54
CA PRO A 19 -16.10 0.66 8.70
C PRO A 19 -15.65 1.67 9.77
N GLY A 20 -14.86 1.23 10.75
CA GLY A 20 -14.21 2.09 11.75
C GLY A 20 -12.89 2.72 11.29
N GLY A 21 -12.51 2.52 10.02
CA GLY A 21 -11.20 2.92 9.51
C GLY A 21 -10.05 2.03 9.98
N ILE A 22 -8.83 2.46 9.70
CA ILE A 22 -7.62 1.77 10.14
C ILE A 22 -7.18 2.35 11.48
N ASN A 23 -7.09 1.50 12.50
CA ASN A 23 -6.61 1.81 13.85
C ASN A 23 -5.47 0.87 14.25
N SER A 24 -4.93 1.03 15.46
CA SER A 24 -3.83 0.20 15.99
C SER A 24 -4.14 -1.29 16.12
N HIS A 25 -5.41 -1.68 16.10
CA HIS A 25 -5.89 -3.06 16.17
C HIS A 25 -6.45 -3.58 14.84
N THR A 26 -6.41 -2.78 13.77
CA THR A 26 -6.95 -3.19 12.49
C THR A 26 -6.04 -4.23 11.85
N CYS A 27 -6.54 -5.47 11.75
CA CYS A 27 -5.98 -6.47 10.85
C CYS A 27 -6.54 -6.24 9.45
N LEU A 28 -5.69 -5.90 8.49
CA LEU A 28 -6.11 -5.73 7.10
C LEU A 28 -6.58 -7.07 6.54
N HIS A 29 -7.82 -7.10 6.04
CA HIS A 29 -8.32 -8.27 5.33
C HIS A 29 -7.73 -8.26 3.91
N ILE A 30 -6.71 -9.08 3.67
CA ILE A 30 -6.05 -9.18 2.37
C ILE A 30 -6.40 -10.56 1.77
N PRO A 31 -7.09 -10.63 0.62
CA PRO A 31 -7.48 -11.90 0.02
C PRO A 31 -6.27 -12.82 -0.29
N PRO A 32 -6.45 -14.14 -0.27
CA PRO A 32 -5.35 -15.09 -0.45
C PRO A 32 -4.78 -15.13 -1.88
N PHE A 33 -5.50 -14.61 -2.88
CA PHE A 33 -5.02 -14.50 -4.25
C PHE A 33 -4.03 -13.35 -4.46
N VAL A 34 -3.91 -12.45 -3.47
CA VAL A 34 -3.00 -11.31 -3.51
C VAL A 34 -1.58 -11.80 -3.21
N SER A 35 -0.60 -11.38 -4.02
CA SER A 35 0.79 -11.79 -3.84
C SER A 35 1.38 -11.27 -2.52
N ASN A 36 2.42 -11.91 -2.02
CA ASN A 36 3.09 -11.50 -0.78
C ASN A 36 3.69 -10.09 -0.90
N GLU A 37 4.18 -9.71 -2.08
CA GLU A 37 4.71 -8.38 -2.36
C GLU A 37 3.59 -7.34 -2.30
N THR A 38 2.42 -7.67 -2.83
CA THR A 38 1.26 -6.77 -2.78
C THR A 38 0.74 -6.63 -1.35
N ARG A 39 0.73 -7.73 -0.59
CA ARG A 39 0.37 -7.73 0.84
C ARG A 39 1.29 -6.83 1.65
N GLY A 40 2.61 -7.00 1.52
CA GLY A 40 3.59 -6.18 2.23
C GLY A 40 3.46 -4.69 1.90
N LEU A 41 3.16 -4.38 0.63
CA LEU A 41 2.95 -2.99 0.21
C LEU A 41 1.69 -2.39 0.86
N LEU A 42 0.57 -3.11 0.88
CA LEU A 42 -0.68 -2.67 1.51
C LEU A 42 -0.50 -2.48 3.02
N GLU A 43 0.15 -3.43 3.69
CA GLU A 43 0.44 -3.35 5.13
C GLU A 43 1.33 -2.16 5.47
N GLY A 44 2.33 -1.85 4.64
CA GLY A 44 3.20 -0.69 4.82
C GLY A 44 2.47 0.64 4.59
N LEU A 45 1.70 0.77 3.51
CA LEU A 45 1.01 2.01 3.15
C LEU A 45 -0.21 2.31 4.04
N LEU A 46 -0.86 1.28 4.58
CA LEU A 46 -2.04 1.43 5.42
C LEU A 46 -1.74 1.34 6.92
N ARG A 47 -0.48 1.53 7.33
CA ARG A 47 -0.14 1.69 8.76
C ARG A 47 -1.00 2.79 9.39
N HIS A 48 -1.57 2.48 10.56
CA HIS A 48 -2.33 3.45 11.36
C HIS A 48 -1.47 4.64 11.77
N ASN A 49 -0.29 4.37 12.36
CA ASN A 49 0.64 5.43 12.74
C ASN A 49 1.25 6.05 11.46
N PRO A 50 0.99 7.34 11.17
CA PRO A 50 1.49 7.97 9.96
C PRO A 50 3.03 7.96 9.91
N ASN A 51 3.72 8.03 11.06
CA ASN A 51 5.18 8.03 11.09
C ASN A 51 5.80 6.65 10.78
N GLU A 52 5.00 5.58 10.87
CA GLU A 52 5.44 4.22 10.52
C GLU A 52 5.00 3.80 9.12
N ARG A 53 4.21 4.65 8.45
CA ARG A 53 3.70 4.36 7.11
C ARG A 53 4.85 4.36 6.12
N LEU A 54 4.86 3.36 5.24
CA LEU A 54 5.84 3.24 4.17
C LEU A 54 5.93 4.57 3.39
N GLY A 55 7.15 5.10 3.28
CA GLY A 55 7.43 6.38 2.64
C GLY A 55 7.23 7.62 3.54
N SER A 56 7.11 7.43 4.85
CA SER A 56 7.12 8.53 5.83
C SER A 56 8.49 8.74 6.48
N GLY A 57 9.47 7.89 6.17
CA GLY A 57 10.86 8.09 6.58
C GLY A 57 11.60 9.12 5.72
N MET A 58 12.89 9.29 6.00
CA MET A 58 13.73 10.33 5.37
C MET A 58 13.85 10.16 3.85
N ALA A 59 13.73 8.93 3.34
CA ALA A 59 13.81 8.63 1.92
C ALA A 59 12.45 8.82 1.22
N GLY A 60 11.36 9.04 1.96
CA GLY A 60 10.06 9.39 1.41
C GLY A 60 9.57 8.39 0.37
N SER A 61 9.20 8.88 -0.81
CA SER A 61 8.72 8.05 -1.92
C SER A 61 9.74 7.01 -2.41
N GLU A 62 11.03 7.20 -2.16
CA GLU A 62 12.05 6.22 -2.57
C GLU A 62 11.91 4.90 -1.78
N GLU A 63 11.39 4.94 -0.55
CA GLU A 63 11.07 3.72 0.21
C GLU A 63 9.94 2.92 -0.46
N ILE A 64 8.97 3.64 -1.04
CA ILE A 64 7.85 3.03 -1.76
C ILE A 64 8.37 2.42 -3.06
N LYS A 65 9.17 3.17 -3.83
CA LYS A 65 9.76 2.72 -5.10
C LYS A 65 10.67 1.49 -4.94
N ALA A 66 11.36 1.39 -3.81
CA ALA A 66 12.25 0.27 -3.49
C ALA A 66 11.51 -1.01 -3.02
N HIS A 67 10.19 -0.95 -2.80
CA HIS A 67 9.43 -2.10 -2.34
C HIS A 67 9.40 -3.22 -3.41
N PRO A 68 9.52 -4.52 -3.04
CA PRO A 68 9.53 -5.64 -3.98
C PRO A 68 8.35 -5.70 -4.96
N PHE A 69 7.21 -5.10 -4.60
CA PHE A 69 6.05 -4.96 -5.49
C PHE A 69 6.38 -4.23 -6.80
N PHE A 70 7.32 -3.29 -6.76
CA PHE A 70 7.75 -2.51 -7.92
C PHE A 70 9.03 -3.06 -8.57
N THR A 71 9.39 -4.32 -8.29
CA THR A 71 10.53 -4.97 -8.95
C THR A 71 10.32 -4.96 -10.46
N GLY A 72 11.30 -4.43 -11.20
CA GLY A 72 11.25 -4.34 -12.66
C GLY A 72 10.58 -3.08 -13.20
N VAL A 73 10.11 -2.17 -12.35
CA VAL A 73 9.63 -0.85 -12.78
C VAL A 73 10.83 0.07 -13.02
N ASP A 74 10.96 0.59 -14.23
CA ASP A 74 11.92 1.66 -14.55
C ASP A 74 11.28 3.03 -14.25
N TRP A 75 11.47 3.49 -13.02
CA TRP A 75 10.97 4.79 -12.57
C TRP A 75 11.54 5.96 -13.36
N ARG A 76 12.80 5.87 -13.83
CA ARG A 76 13.42 6.93 -14.63
C ARG A 76 12.75 7.05 -15.98
N ALA A 77 12.46 5.93 -16.64
CA ALA A 77 11.73 5.96 -17.91
C ALA A 77 10.34 6.62 -17.78
N LEU A 78 9.69 6.47 -16.62
CA LEU A 78 8.38 7.08 -16.33
C LEU A 78 8.47 8.57 -15.98
N GLU A 79 9.54 9.03 -15.33
CA GLU A 79 9.74 10.44 -14.97
C GLU A 79 10.05 11.34 -16.18
N TYR A 80 10.49 10.76 -17.30
CA TYR A 80 10.80 11.48 -18.54
C TYR A 80 9.77 11.28 -19.67
N SER A 81 8.59 10.73 -19.36
CA SER A 81 7.47 10.54 -20.32
C SER A 81 6.49 11.70 -20.36
#